data_AF-A0A924ZER0-F1
#
_entry.id   AF-A0A924ZER0-F1
#
_cell.length_a   1.000
_cell.length_b   1.000
_cell.length_c   1.000
_cell.angle_alpha   90.00
_cell.angle_beta   90.00
_cell.angle_gamma   90.00
#
_symmetry.space_group_name_H-M   'P 1'
#
loop_
_entity.id
_entity.type
_entity.pdbx_description
1 polymer ?
#
loop_
_entity_poly.entity_id
_entity_poly.type
_entity_poly.pdbx_seq_one_letter_code
_entity_poly.pdbx_strand_id
1 'polypeptide(L)'
;MTTVQLMREDWADRSLALPSYETAGAAGADLQANLLPEDRATGFTLDPMRRAVLPTGLRVAIPARFELQIKPRSGRSVKFGITLVNTSGTIDSDYRGYHCS
;
A
#
# COMPACT_ATOMS: atom_id res chain seq x y z
N MET A 1 -1.58 -18.49 -14.07
CA MET A 1 -2.41 -17.53 -13.31
C MET A 1 -2.07 -17.73 -11.84
N THR A 2 -1.41 -16.75 -11.22
CA THR A 2 -0.99 -16.81 -9.81
C THR A 2 -2.04 -16.08 -8.98
N THR A 3 -2.48 -16.68 -7.87
CA THR A 3 -3.48 -16.07 -6.98
C THR A 3 -2.77 -15.47 -5.78
N VAL A 4 -2.99 -14.17 -5.51
CA VAL A 4 -2.56 -13.51 -4.29
C VAL A 4 -3.77 -13.34 -3.39
N GLN A 5 -3.68 -13.77 -2.13
CA GLN A 5 -4.79 -13.60 -1.19
C GLN A 5 -4.63 -12.28 -0.43
N LEU A 6 -5.74 -11.56 -0.30
CA LEU A 6 -5.84 -10.29 0.42
C LEU A 6 -6.80 -10.46 1.60
N MET A 7 -6.40 -10.00 2.77
CA MET A 7 -7.25 -9.94 3.97
C MET A 7 -7.20 -8.52 4.52
N ARG A 8 -8.35 -8.00 4.97
CA ARG A 8 -8.41 -6.71 5.66
C ARG A 8 -8.16 -6.89 7.15
N GLU A 9 -7.48 -5.93 7.77
CA GLU A 9 -7.45 -5.82 9.22
C GLU A 9 -8.83 -5.48 9.79
N ASP A 10 -9.05 -5.83 11.06
CA ASP A 10 -10.32 -5.56 11.74
C ASP A 10 -10.63 -4.06 11.85
N TRP A 11 -9.60 -3.22 11.98
CA TRP A 11 -9.72 -1.76 12.07
C TRP A 11 -9.80 -1.06 10.70
N ALA A 12 -9.52 -1.79 9.61
CA ALA A 12 -9.40 -1.21 8.28
C ALA A 12 -10.75 -0.67 7.79
N ASP A 13 -10.74 0.51 7.16
CA ASP A 13 -11.91 1.00 6.45
C ASP A 13 -12.34 0.03 5.35
N ARG A 14 -13.59 -0.43 5.42
CA ARG A 14 -14.18 -1.32 4.41
C ARG A 14 -14.80 -0.56 3.24
N SER A 15 -14.97 0.76 3.35
CA SER A 15 -15.43 1.60 2.25
C SER A 15 -14.35 1.84 1.18
N LEU A 16 -13.07 1.72 1.53
CA LEU A 16 -11.96 1.81 0.58
C LEU A 16 -11.92 0.55 -0.29
N ALA A 17 -11.82 0.72 -1.61
CA ALA A 17 -11.75 -0.41 -2.56
C ALA A 17 -10.52 -1.29 -2.32
N LEU A 18 -10.63 -2.58 -2.63
CA LEU A 18 -9.44 -3.45 -2.72
C LEU A 18 -8.62 -3.04 -3.96
N PRO A 19 -7.29 -3.26 -3.95
CA PRO A 19 -6.46 -3.03 -5.13
C PRO A 19 -6.99 -3.82 -6.33
N SER A 20 -7.25 -3.13 -7.43
CA SER A 20 -7.69 -3.72 -8.69
C SER A 20 -6.78 -3.26 -9.84
N TYR A 21 -6.64 -4.13 -10.83
CA TYR A 21 -6.00 -3.76 -12.10
C TYR A 21 -7.06 -3.07 -12.97
N GLU A 22 -6.81 -1.80 -13.31
CA GLU A 22 -7.75 -0.96 -14.08
C GLU A 22 -7.93 -1.44 -15.52
N THR A 23 -6.93 -2.12 -16.09
CA THR A 23 -6.99 -2.65 -17.45
C THR A 23 -6.29 -4.01 -17.54
N ALA A 24 -6.62 -4.80 -18.56
CA ALA A 24 -5.98 -6.10 -18.80
C ALA A 24 -4.46 -6.01 -19.05
N GLY A 25 -3.96 -4.84 -19.49
CA GLY A 25 -2.53 -4.57 -19.69
C GLY A 25 -1.85 -3.86 -18.52
N ALA A 26 -2.57 -3.60 -17.42
CA ALA A 26 -2.00 -2.89 -16.29
C ALA A 26 -0.93 -3.75 -15.60
N ALA A 27 0.26 -3.18 -15.41
CA ALA A 27 1.37 -3.84 -14.74
C ALA A 27 1.28 -3.83 -13.21
N GLY A 28 0.34 -3.06 -12.64
CA GLY A 28 0.16 -2.92 -11.19
C GLY A 28 -1.26 -2.49 -10.84
N ALA A 29 -1.62 -2.69 -9.57
CA ALA A 29 -2.86 -2.22 -8.97
C ALA A 29 -2.55 -1.06 -8.02
N ASP A 30 -3.44 -0.07 -7.99
CA ASP A 30 -3.28 1.07 -7.09
C ASP A 30 -3.60 0.65 -5.64
N LEU A 31 -2.68 0.97 -4.72
CA LEU A 31 -2.85 0.73 -3.29
C LEU A 31 -3.21 2.04 -2.58
N GLN A 32 -4.27 2.01 -1.79
CA GLN A 32 -4.71 3.16 -1.00
C GLN A 32 -4.19 3.05 0.44
N ALA A 33 -3.76 4.17 1.00
CA ALA A 33 -3.50 4.27 2.42
C ALA A 33 -4.83 4.16 3.18
N ASN A 34 -4.86 3.34 4.22
CA ASN A 34 -6.01 3.18 5.10
C ASN A 34 -5.59 3.70 6.47
N LEU A 35 -5.90 4.96 6.74
CA LEU A 35 -5.52 5.60 7.99
C LEU A 35 -6.16 4.88 9.18
N LEU A 36 -5.42 4.86 10.29
CA LEU A 36 -5.93 4.35 11.56
C LEU A 36 -7.22 5.10 11.96
N PRO A 37 -8.11 4.47 12.74
CA PRO A 37 -9.37 5.09 13.14
C PRO A 37 -9.19 6.48 13.77
N GLU A 38 -8.15 6.68 14.60
CA GLU A 38 -7.85 8.00 15.18
C GLU A 38 -7.52 9.07 14.12
N ASP A 39 -6.70 8.74 13.13
CA ASP A 39 -6.23 9.67 12.11
C ASP A 39 -7.29 9.96 11.05
N ARG A 40 -8.25 9.05 10.84
CA ARG A 40 -9.28 9.21 9.81
C ARG A 40 -10.23 10.37 10.10
N ALA A 41 -10.53 10.62 11.38
CA ALA A 41 -11.42 11.69 11.79
C ALA A 41 -10.81 13.08 11.59
N THR A 42 -9.50 13.21 11.79
CA THR A 42 -8.78 14.49 11.74
C THR A 42 -7.98 14.70 10.46
N GLY A 43 -7.78 13.63 9.68
CA GLY A 43 -6.80 13.60 8.60
C GLY A 43 -5.38 13.41 9.13
N PHE A 44 -4.46 13.11 8.20
CA PHE A 44 -3.03 12.96 8.48
C PHE A 44 -2.24 14.03 7.72
N THR A 45 -1.48 14.85 8.45
CA THR A 45 -0.60 15.88 7.88
C THR A 45 0.85 15.40 7.95
N LEU A 46 1.53 15.41 6.80
CA LEU A 46 2.96 15.16 6.71
C LEU A 46 3.69 16.47 6.48
N ASP A 47 4.45 16.93 7.48
CA ASP A 47 5.24 18.16 7.32
C ASP A 47 6.39 17.96 6.31
N PRO A 48 6.86 19.05 5.67
CA PRO A 48 8.01 18.99 4.77
C PRO A 48 9.20 18.24 5.39
N MET A 49 9.83 17.39 4.59
CA MET A 49 11.00 16.58 4.98
C MET A 49 10.73 15.51 6.07
N ARG A 50 9.49 15.34 6.54
CA ARG A 50 9.13 14.24 7.44
C ARG A 50 8.85 12.97 6.66
N ARG A 51 8.97 11.85 7.36
CA ARG A 51 8.68 10.50 6.88
C ARG A 51 7.64 9.88 7.80
N ALA A 52 6.67 9.19 7.22
CA ALA A 52 5.67 8.44 7.94
C ALA A 52 5.43 7.11 7.25
N VAL A 53 5.19 6.07 8.06
CA VAL A 53 4.72 4.78 7.56
C VAL A 53 3.20 4.84 7.64
N LEU A 54 2.54 4.77 6.48
CA LEU A 54 1.08 4.77 6.42
C LEU A 54 0.59 3.34 6.19
N PRO A 55 -0.29 2.82 7.05
CA PRO A 55 -0.79 1.48 6.88
C PRO A 55 -1.80 1.42 5.72
N THR A 56 -1.92 0.24 5.12
CA THR A 56 -2.87 -0.03 4.03
C THR A 56 -4.11 -0.77 4.53
N GLY A 57 -4.04 -1.29 5.76
CA GLY A 57 -5.09 -2.12 6.36
C GLY A 57 -5.26 -3.47 5.65
N LEU A 58 -4.27 -3.90 4.85
CA LEU A 58 -4.29 -5.15 4.10
C LEU A 58 -3.13 -6.06 4.51
N ARG A 59 -3.45 -7.33 4.71
CA ARG A 59 -2.52 -8.46 4.74
C ARG A 59 -2.50 -9.11 3.38
N VAL A 60 -1.31 -9.43 2.89
CA VAL A 60 -1.12 -10.14 1.64
C VAL A 60 -0.48 -11.49 1.92
N ALA A 61 -1.02 -12.54 1.31
CA ALA A 61 -0.34 -13.83 1.24
C ALA A 61 0.15 -14.03 -0.19
N ILE A 62 1.46 -13.87 -0.36
CA ILE A 62 2.13 -14.00 -1.64
C ILE A 62 2.56 -15.47 -1.79
N PRO A 63 2.26 -16.12 -2.93
CA PRO A 63 2.70 -17.49 -3.18
C PRO A 63 4.22 -17.61 -3.17
N ALA A 64 4.73 -18.78 -2.80
CA ALA A 64 6.16 -19.05 -2.84
C ALA A 64 6.73 -18.77 -4.23
N ARG A 65 7.95 -18.20 -4.28
CA ARG A 65 8.67 -17.79 -5.51
C ARG A 65 8.12 -16.54 -6.20
N PHE A 66 7.24 -15.79 -5.54
CA PHE A 66 6.80 -14.46 -5.98
C PHE A 66 7.14 -13.42 -4.92
N GLU A 67 7.28 -12.18 -5.37
CA GLU A 67 7.41 -11.00 -4.52
C GLU A 67 6.36 -9.97 -4.96
N LEU A 68 5.96 -9.09 -4.04
CA LEU A 68 5.17 -7.91 -4.38
C LEU A 68 6.09 -6.69 -4.36
N GLN A 69 6.06 -5.89 -5.42
CA GLN A 69 6.78 -4.62 -5.49
C GLN A 69 5.81 -3.45 -5.34
N ILE A 70 6.05 -2.61 -4.33
CA ILE A 70 5.34 -1.35 -4.13
C ILE A 70 6.14 -0.26 -4.82
N LYS A 71 5.50 0.45 -5.77
CA LYS A 71 6.11 1.54 -6.53
C LYS A 71 5.39 2.84 -6.28
N PRO A 72 6.11 3.98 -6.19
CA PRO A 72 5.46 5.27 -6.06
C PRO A 72 4.66 5.61 -7.32
N ARG A 73 3.47 6.21 -7.14
CA ARG A 73 2.71 6.75 -8.27
C ARG A 73 3.37 8.06 -8.72
N SER A 74 3.99 8.02 -9.90
CA SER A 74 4.77 9.10 -10.50
C SER A 74 4.07 10.48 -10.45
N GLY A 75 2.75 10.52 -10.63
CA GLY A 75 1.97 11.77 -10.61
C GLY A 75 1.89 12.49 -9.26
N ARG A 76 1.93 11.78 -8.13
CA ARG A 76 1.88 12.39 -6.77
C ARG A 76 3.28 12.73 -6.25
N SER A 77 4.28 11.92 -6.60
CA SER A 77 5.66 12.14 -6.16
C SER A 77 6.27 13.42 -6.73
N VAL A 78 5.99 13.74 -8.00
CA VAL A 78 6.49 14.97 -8.63
C VAL A 78 5.74 16.22 -8.12
N LYS A 79 4.43 16.10 -7.84
CA LYS A 79 3.60 17.26 -7.42
C LYS A 79 3.73 17.61 -5.94
N PHE A 80 3.93 16.63 -5.06
CA PHE A 80 3.89 16.82 -3.61
C PHE A 80 5.19 16.39 -2.89
N GLY A 81 6.20 15.92 -3.62
CA GLY A 81 7.45 15.43 -3.01
C GLY A 81 7.28 14.16 -2.17
N ILE A 82 6.12 13.50 -2.25
CA ILE A 82 5.83 12.28 -1.49
C ILE A 82 6.41 11.10 -2.25
N THR A 83 7.45 10.49 -1.71
CA THR A 83 8.06 9.26 -2.22
C THR A 83 8.09 8.19 -1.15
N LEU A 84 8.20 6.94 -1.58
CA LEU A 84 8.57 5.85 -0.68
C LEU A 84 10.02 6.05 -0.23
N VAL A 85 10.29 5.79 1.05
CA VAL A 85 11.63 5.90 1.63
C VAL A 85 12.52 4.75 1.12
N ASN A 86 11.91 3.62 0.81
CA ASN A 86 12.49 2.47 0.13
C ASN A 86 12.07 2.47 -1.35
N THR A 87 12.91 2.99 -2.24
CA THR A 87 12.66 2.89 -3.67
C THR A 87 12.49 1.41 -4.05
N SER A 88 11.28 1.06 -4.53
CA SER A 88 10.69 -0.29 -4.60
C SER A 88 10.64 -1.04 -3.26
N GLY A 89 9.57 -0.85 -2.49
CA GLY A 89 9.31 -1.68 -1.32
C GLY A 89 9.02 -3.12 -1.75
N THR A 90 9.88 -4.05 -1.35
CA THR A 90 9.71 -5.48 -1.62
C THR A 90 8.98 -6.14 -0.47
N ILE A 91 7.90 -6.86 -0.77
CA ILE A 91 7.27 -7.79 0.16
C ILE A 91 7.54 -9.21 -0.31
N ASP A 92 8.30 -9.96 0.49
CA ASP A 92 8.63 -11.35 0.22
C ASP A 92 7.48 -12.30 0.57
N SER A 93 7.51 -13.51 -0.01
CA SER A 93 6.45 -14.52 0.18
C SER A 93 6.28 -15.03 1.61
N ASP A 94 7.32 -14.92 2.43
CA ASP A 94 7.34 -15.25 3.86
C ASP A 94 7.01 -14.05 4.75
N TYR A 95 6.91 -12.84 4.19
CA TYR A 95 6.47 -11.67 4.93
C TYR A 95 4.96 -11.76 5.23
N ARG A 96 4.63 -11.49 6.50
CA ARG A 96 3.25 -11.43 7.03
C ARG A 96 2.98 -10.11 7.77
N GLY A 97 3.90 -9.15 7.66
CA GLY A 97 3.78 -7.87 8.35
C GLY A 97 2.75 -6.93 7.71
N TYR A 98 2.32 -5.95 8.49
CA TYR A 98 1.21 -5.03 8.17
C TYR A 98 1.69 -3.67 7.65
N HIS A 99 2.99 -3.52 7.49
CA HIS A 99 3.63 -2.22 7.28
C HIS A 99 4.27 -2.21 5.91
N CYS A 100 3.62 -1.51 4.99
CA CYS A 100 4.27 -1.04 3.77
C CYS A 100 5.07 0.20 4.17
N SER A 101 6.33 0.02 4.56
CA SER A 101 7.30 1.13 4.66
C SER A 101 7.69 1.63 3.27
#